data_AF-A0A0M2UUU0-F1
#
_entry.id   AF-A0A0M2UUU0-F1
#
_cell.length_a   1.000
_cell.length_b   1.000
_cell.length_c   1.000
_cell.angle_alpha   90.00
_cell.angle_beta   90.00
_cell.angle_gamma   90.00
#
_symmetry.space_group_name_H-M   'P 1'
#
loop_
_entity.id
_entity.type
_entity.pdbx_description
1 polymer ?
#
loop_
_entity_poly.entity_id
_entity_poly.type
_entity_poly.pdbx_seq_one_letter_code
_entity_poly.pdbx_strand_id
1 'polypeptide(L)'
;MGKRTLLLNFIIDRLSNYKEPTRKGVPKGDPIGMSYSKYLICLVMLYNFPLKDIIKQAKDITRLADISYGLLRKWRTEPNFKEMYEKNCHDFTEYFITHFKEWHRSNKRELEVHFKDSLIADLSCNPLPHVDLRDFDDIPNYNQDILKTITSQLLDLINTDDLTMKMEVYLIFELMSKNKAARKASKRTLEALEKAEERIICKLKKSIIKSAIEIIQKPKLSEKDKKEITAVLYKLKTSYD
;
A
#
# COMPACT_ATOMS: atom_id res chain seq x y z
N MET A 1 -6.40 -18.68 13.17
CA MET A 1 -5.74 -17.36 13.28
C MET A 1 -6.07 -16.58 12.02
N GLY A 2 -6.46 -15.31 12.13
CA GLY A 2 -6.72 -14.47 10.95
C GLY A 2 -5.49 -14.42 10.04
N LYS A 3 -5.71 -14.20 8.73
CA LYS A 3 -4.62 -14.06 7.76
C LYS A 3 -3.74 -12.86 8.15
N ARG A 4 -2.42 -13.00 8.02
CA ARG A 4 -1.47 -11.93 8.38
C ARG A 4 -1.38 -10.92 7.24
N THR A 5 -1.47 -9.65 7.58
CA THR A 5 -1.26 -8.53 6.66
C THR A 5 0.22 -8.16 6.56
N LEU A 6 0.57 -7.29 5.62
CA LEU A 6 1.95 -6.93 5.32
C LEU A 6 2.64 -6.23 6.49
N LEU A 7 1.99 -5.24 7.13
CA LEU A 7 2.56 -4.58 8.30
C LEU A 7 2.67 -5.53 9.50
N LEU A 8 1.70 -6.43 9.69
CA LEU A 8 1.81 -7.42 10.76
C LEU A 8 2.98 -8.39 10.52
N ASN A 9 3.21 -8.83 9.27
CA ASN A 9 4.37 -9.65 8.92
C ASN A 9 5.67 -8.91 9.20
N PHE A 10 5.77 -7.63 8.81
CA PHE A 10 6.92 -6.79 9.12
C PHE A 10 7.18 -6.70 10.63
N ILE A 11 6.14 -6.45 11.43
CA ILE A 11 6.27 -6.36 12.89
C ILE A 11 6.76 -7.68 13.47
N ILE A 12 6.17 -8.81 13.07
CA ILE A 12 6.56 -10.14 13.55
C ILE A 12 8.02 -10.45 13.19
N ASP A 13 8.43 -10.16 11.95
CA ASP A 13 9.80 -10.37 11.51
C ASP A 13 10.80 -9.53 12.33
N ARG A 14 10.53 -8.23 12.48
CA ARG A 14 11.39 -7.33 13.29
C ARG A 14 11.51 -7.78 14.74
N LEU A 15 10.42 -8.22 15.35
CA LEU A 15 10.42 -8.73 16.72
C LEU A 15 11.19 -10.04 16.87
N SER A 16 11.06 -10.95 15.90
CA SER A 16 11.77 -12.23 15.92
C SER A 16 13.29 -12.07 15.84
N ASN A 17 13.73 -11.01 15.17
CA ASN A 17 15.14 -10.66 15.00
C ASN A 17 15.66 -9.68 16.07
N TYR A 18 14.79 -9.17 16.94
CA TYR A 18 15.17 -8.17 17.94
C TYR A 18 15.92 -8.80 19.12
N LYS A 19 17.10 -8.25 19.43
CA LYS A 19 17.90 -8.62 20.60
C LYS A 19 17.88 -7.48 21.61
N GLU A 20 17.26 -7.72 22.76
CA GLU A 20 17.15 -6.72 23.80
C GLU A 20 18.54 -6.37 24.38
N PRO A 21 18.93 -5.09 24.41
CA PRO A 21 20.20 -4.66 24.95
C PRO A 21 20.28 -4.95 26.45
N THR A 22 21.40 -5.55 26.86
CA THR A 22 21.66 -5.81 28.29
C THR A 22 22.50 -4.69 28.89
N ARG A 23 22.37 -4.49 30.21
CA ARG A 23 23.20 -3.52 30.94
C ARG A 23 24.67 -3.96 31.10
N LYS A 24 25.00 -5.20 30.76
CA LYS A 24 26.33 -5.77 31.00
C LYS A 24 27.37 -4.99 30.19
N GLY A 25 28.24 -4.26 30.88
CA GLY A 25 29.30 -3.44 30.27
C GLY A 25 28.91 -1.99 29.96
N VAL A 26 27.69 -1.55 30.31
CA VAL A 26 27.26 -0.14 30.13
C VAL A 26 27.51 0.63 31.44
N PRO A 27 28.32 1.71 31.43
CA PRO A 27 28.57 2.55 32.60
C PRO A 27 27.30 3.07 33.27
N LYS A 28 27.37 3.34 34.57
CA LYS A 28 26.25 3.92 35.32
C LYS A 28 26.02 5.35 34.82
N GLY A 29 24.86 5.59 34.23
CA GLY A 29 24.47 6.91 33.71
C GLY A 29 24.25 6.88 32.19
N ASP A 30 24.85 5.91 31.49
CA ASP A 30 24.68 5.79 30.05
C ASP A 30 23.32 5.17 29.70
N PRO A 31 22.70 5.64 28.61
CA PRO A 31 21.42 5.11 28.17
C PRO A 31 21.59 3.64 27.74
N ILE A 32 20.79 2.77 28.34
CA ILE A 32 20.55 1.43 27.81
C ILE A 32 19.61 1.59 26.62
N GLY A 33 19.80 0.78 25.57
CA GLY A 33 18.89 0.79 24.43
C GLY A 33 17.44 0.43 24.82
N MET A 34 16.56 0.32 23.83
CA MET A 34 15.14 0.08 24.12
C MET A 34 14.92 -1.28 24.79
N SER A 35 13.91 -1.37 25.66
CA SER A 35 13.41 -2.67 26.06
C SER A 35 12.59 -3.30 24.94
N TYR A 36 12.38 -4.61 25.02
CA TYR A 36 11.54 -5.35 24.06
C TYR A 36 10.14 -4.72 23.93
N SER A 37 9.49 -4.44 25.06
CA SER A 37 8.14 -3.82 25.09
C SER A 37 8.13 -2.42 24.46
N LYS A 38 9.19 -1.62 24.67
CA LYS A 38 9.31 -0.28 24.07
C LYS A 38 9.52 -0.36 22.57
N TYR A 39 10.33 -1.31 22.10
CA TYR A 39 10.56 -1.55 20.67
C TYR A 39 9.29 -2.07 19.99
N LEU A 40 8.58 -3.03 20.59
CA LEU A 40 7.28 -3.50 20.10
C LEU A 40 6.29 -2.35 19.91
N ILE A 41 6.14 -1.50 20.93
CA ILE A 41 5.23 -0.35 20.85
C ILE A 41 5.63 0.60 19.74
N CYS A 42 6.93 0.84 19.56
CA CYS A 42 7.45 1.65 18.48
C CYS A 42 7.03 1.10 17.10
N LEU A 43 7.05 -0.22 16.92
CA LEU A 43 6.59 -0.91 15.72
C LEU A 43 5.05 -0.88 15.56
N VAL A 44 4.28 -1.07 16.63
CA VAL A 44 2.81 -1.03 16.56
C VAL A 44 2.31 0.39 16.27
N MET A 45 3.06 1.42 16.65
CA MET A 45 2.76 2.82 16.32
C MET A 45 2.86 3.16 14.82
N LEU A 46 3.35 2.24 13.98
CA LEU A 46 3.22 2.35 12.53
C LEU A 46 1.75 2.28 12.07
N TYR A 47 0.85 1.76 12.92
CA TYR A 47 -0.59 1.95 12.78
C TYR A 47 -1.04 3.33 13.32
N ASN A 48 -2.05 3.89 12.68
CA ASN A 48 -2.76 5.10 13.10
C ASN A 48 -3.91 4.78 14.09
N PHE A 49 -3.62 4.02 15.13
CA PHE A 49 -4.59 3.72 16.16
C PHE A 49 -4.55 4.74 17.31
N PRO A 50 -5.68 4.98 17.99
CA PRO A 50 -5.67 5.62 19.30
C PRO A 50 -4.68 4.91 20.24
N LEU A 51 -4.03 5.67 21.12
CA LEU A 51 -3.01 5.13 22.03
C LEU A 51 -3.49 3.95 22.89
N LYS A 52 -4.79 3.91 23.25
CA LYS A 52 -5.38 2.76 23.98
C LYS A 52 -5.38 1.50 23.13
N ASP A 53 -5.69 1.65 21.85
CA ASP A 53 -5.76 0.56 20.89
C ASP A 53 -4.36 0.10 20.47
N ILE A 54 -3.36 0.99 20.45
CA ILE A 54 -1.94 0.60 20.30
C ILE A 54 -1.51 -0.36 21.41
N ILE A 55 -1.84 -0.06 22.66
CA ILE A 55 -1.51 -0.94 23.80
C ILE A 55 -2.22 -2.30 23.66
N LYS A 56 -3.51 -2.28 23.31
CA LYS A 56 -4.29 -3.49 23.07
C LYS A 56 -3.67 -4.35 21.95
N GLN A 57 -3.33 -3.72 20.82
CA GLN A 57 -2.74 -4.42 19.68
C GLN A 57 -1.36 -5.01 20.02
N ALA A 58 -0.53 -4.30 20.78
CA ALA A 58 0.75 -4.81 21.25
C ALA A 58 0.58 -6.06 22.14
N LYS A 59 -0.44 -6.05 23.02
CA LYS A 59 -0.81 -7.19 23.86
C LYS A 59 -1.27 -8.38 23.03
N ASP A 60 -2.08 -8.15 22.01
CA ASP A 60 -2.59 -9.21 21.13
C ASP A 60 -1.47 -9.89 20.33
N ILE A 61 -0.42 -9.15 19.95
CA ILE A 61 0.73 -9.68 19.18
C ILE A 61 1.65 -10.55 20.04
N THR A 62 2.01 -10.11 21.25
CA THR A 62 3.12 -10.72 22.03
C THR A 62 2.73 -11.27 23.40
N ARG A 63 1.47 -11.06 23.85
CA ARG A 63 0.99 -11.39 25.21
C ARG A 63 1.79 -10.74 26.35
N LEU A 64 2.52 -9.65 26.07
CA LEU A 64 3.31 -8.94 27.09
C LEU A 64 2.45 -8.27 28.16
N ALA A 65 3.12 -7.95 29.28
CA ALA A 65 2.56 -7.23 30.42
C ALA A 65 1.97 -5.86 30.04
N ASP A 66 0.95 -5.42 30.78
CA ASP A 66 0.21 -4.18 30.52
C ASP A 66 1.13 -2.95 30.59
N ILE A 67 1.33 -2.30 29.44
CA ILE A 67 2.02 -1.03 29.34
C ILE A 67 1.04 0.06 29.75
N SER A 68 1.38 0.84 30.78
CA SER A 68 0.52 1.91 31.22
C SER A 68 0.49 3.06 30.21
N TYR A 69 -0.65 3.73 30.12
CA TYR A 69 -0.84 4.86 29.22
C TYR A 69 0.13 6.01 29.50
N GLY A 70 0.44 6.26 30.78
CA GLY A 70 1.43 7.27 31.19
C GLY A 70 2.84 6.93 30.72
N LEU A 71 3.22 5.65 30.76
CA LEU A 71 4.52 5.19 30.28
C LEU A 71 4.65 5.36 28.76
N LEU A 72 3.61 4.99 28.00
CA LEU A 72 3.58 5.22 26.56
C LEU A 72 3.71 6.71 26.20
N ARG A 73 2.99 7.58 26.91
CA ARG A 73 3.12 9.04 26.72
C ARG A 73 4.54 9.52 26.96
N LYS A 74 5.18 9.05 28.04
CA LYS A 74 6.58 9.37 28.35
C LYS A 74 7.49 8.92 27.21
N TRP A 75 7.43 7.66 26.78
CA TRP A 75 8.28 7.14 25.71
C TRP A 75 8.21 7.96 24.42
N ARG A 76 7.02 8.41 24.01
CA ARG A 76 6.85 9.23 22.80
C ARG A 76 7.57 10.59 22.85
N THR A 77 7.92 11.06 24.05
CA THR A 77 8.70 12.30 24.21
C THR A 77 10.20 12.06 24.16
N GLU A 78 10.65 10.82 24.34
CA GLU A 78 12.07 10.48 24.40
C GLU A 78 12.69 10.52 22.99
N PRO A 79 13.84 11.21 22.79
CA PRO A 79 14.47 11.35 21.48
C PRO A 79 14.76 10.00 20.81
N ASN A 80 15.33 9.05 21.55
CA ASN A 80 15.65 7.72 21.04
C ASN A 80 14.40 6.97 20.52
N PHE A 81 13.24 7.19 21.13
CA PHE A 81 11.98 6.58 20.69
C PHE A 81 11.51 7.17 19.37
N LYS A 82 11.64 8.49 19.20
CA LYS A 82 11.30 9.19 17.95
C LYS A 82 12.21 8.75 16.81
N GLU A 83 13.52 8.71 17.05
CA GLU A 83 14.51 8.26 16.06
C GLU A 83 14.23 6.82 15.60
N MET A 84 13.94 5.91 16.53
CA MET A 84 13.58 4.54 16.17
C MET A 84 12.25 4.46 15.44
N TYR A 85 11.28 5.28 15.80
CA TYR A 85 9.99 5.33 15.12
C TYR A 85 10.16 5.80 13.68
N GLU A 86 10.91 6.88 13.45
CA GLU A 86 11.25 7.38 12.12
C GLU A 86 12.00 6.33 11.29
N LYS A 87 12.98 5.65 11.91
CA LYS A 87 13.67 4.52 11.28
C LYS A 87 12.70 3.41 10.89
N ASN A 88 11.83 2.98 11.79
CA ASN A 88 10.84 1.92 11.51
C ASN A 88 9.85 2.34 10.41
N CYS A 89 9.46 3.62 10.33
CA CYS A 89 8.65 4.15 9.23
C CYS A 89 9.37 4.04 7.89
N HIS A 90 10.66 4.38 7.85
CA HIS A 90 11.49 4.26 6.66
C HIS A 90 11.66 2.80 6.24
N ASP A 91 12.13 1.95 7.16
CA ASP A 91 12.33 0.51 6.96
C ASP A 91 11.05 -0.19 6.46
N PHE A 92 9.89 0.16 7.03
CA PHE A 92 8.62 -0.42 6.59
C PHE A 92 8.22 0.07 5.20
N THR A 93 8.50 1.33 4.86
CA THR A 93 8.21 1.86 3.52
C THR A 93 9.02 1.12 2.46
N GLU A 94 10.31 0.88 2.70
CA GLU A 94 11.16 0.09 1.80
C GLU A 94 10.67 -1.35 1.66
N TYR A 95 10.31 -1.97 2.80
CA TYR A 95 9.73 -3.30 2.83
C TYR A 95 8.43 -3.38 2.02
N PHE A 96 7.54 -2.39 2.18
CA PHE A 96 6.29 -2.29 1.45
C PHE A 96 6.51 -2.24 -0.06
N ILE A 97 7.39 -1.34 -0.53
CA ILE A 97 7.62 -1.12 -1.96
C ILE A 97 8.31 -2.33 -2.59
N THR A 98 9.20 -3.00 -1.85
CA THR A 98 9.82 -4.24 -2.28
C THR A 98 8.78 -5.35 -2.45
N HIS A 99 7.94 -5.57 -1.43
CA HIS A 99 6.85 -6.55 -1.48
C HIS A 99 5.87 -6.26 -2.62
N PHE A 100 5.48 -4.99 -2.79
CA PHE A 100 4.59 -4.58 -3.87
C PHE A 100 5.16 -4.90 -5.25
N LYS A 101 6.46 -4.64 -5.49
CA LYS A 101 7.12 -4.99 -6.76
C LYS A 101 7.20 -6.49 -7.00
N GLU A 102 7.41 -7.29 -5.95
CA GLU A 102 7.46 -8.75 -6.05
C GLU A 102 6.07 -9.35 -6.31
N TRP A 103 5.07 -8.82 -5.61
CA TRP A 103 3.68 -9.14 -5.82
C TRP A 103 3.24 -8.79 -7.25
N HIS A 104 3.59 -7.60 -7.75
CA HIS A 104 3.38 -7.21 -9.16
C HIS A 104 4.00 -8.24 -10.12
N ARG A 105 5.28 -8.59 -9.94
CA ARG A 105 5.95 -9.57 -10.80
C ARG A 105 5.25 -10.93 -10.81
N SER A 106 4.69 -11.34 -9.67
CA SER A 106 4.00 -12.62 -9.53
C SER A 106 2.65 -12.59 -10.24
N ASN A 107 1.89 -11.50 -10.11
CA ASN A 107 0.57 -11.36 -10.73
C ASN A 107 0.64 -10.92 -12.19
N LYS A 108 1.75 -10.32 -12.62
CA LYS A 108 1.92 -9.77 -13.97
C LYS A 108 1.59 -10.78 -15.05
N ARG A 109 2.01 -12.04 -14.90
CA ARG A 109 1.72 -13.09 -15.90
C ARG A 109 0.23 -13.41 -15.99
N GLU A 110 -0.45 -13.53 -14.86
CA GLU A 110 -1.89 -13.82 -14.83
C GLU A 110 -2.68 -12.66 -15.44
N LEU A 111 -2.30 -11.43 -15.11
CA LEU A 111 -2.90 -10.22 -15.65
C LEU A 111 -2.59 -10.08 -17.15
N GLU A 112 -1.36 -10.32 -17.60
CA GLU A 112 -1.00 -10.30 -19.03
C GLU A 112 -1.75 -11.37 -19.84
N VAL A 113 -1.92 -12.58 -19.31
CA VAL A 113 -2.72 -13.63 -19.96
C VAL A 113 -4.17 -13.17 -20.05
N HIS A 114 -4.74 -12.67 -18.95
CA HIS A 114 -6.09 -12.13 -18.95
C HIS A 114 -6.26 -10.99 -19.95
N PHE A 115 -5.30 -10.08 -20.09
CA PHE A 115 -5.37 -8.97 -21.06
C PHE A 115 -5.12 -9.40 -22.51
N LYS A 116 -4.34 -10.46 -22.75
CA LYS A 116 -4.10 -11.01 -24.09
C LYS A 116 -5.29 -11.82 -24.59
N ASP A 117 -5.91 -12.60 -23.71
CA ASP A 117 -7.05 -13.45 -24.05
C ASP A 117 -8.36 -12.66 -24.02
N SER A 118 -8.46 -11.68 -23.12
CA SER A 118 -9.52 -10.68 -23.09
C SER A 118 -9.11 -9.46 -23.91
N LEU A 119 -8.91 -9.68 -25.21
CA LEU A 119 -9.15 -8.61 -26.15
C LEU A 119 -10.64 -8.27 -26.03
N ILE A 120 -10.91 -7.23 -25.24
CA ILE A 120 -11.96 -6.25 -25.49
C ILE A 120 -13.34 -6.66 -24.99
N ALA A 121 -13.87 -7.85 -25.26
CA ALA A 121 -15.21 -8.21 -24.78
C ALA A 121 -15.40 -8.09 -23.24
N ASP A 122 -14.33 -8.30 -22.47
CA ASP A 122 -14.41 -8.47 -21.00
C ASP A 122 -14.23 -7.20 -20.18
N LEU A 123 -13.55 -6.16 -20.69
CA LEU A 123 -13.34 -4.90 -19.94
C LEU A 123 -14.66 -4.18 -19.63
N SER A 124 -15.76 -4.59 -20.25
CA SER A 124 -17.07 -3.97 -20.10
C SER A 124 -18.14 -4.84 -19.43
N CYS A 125 -17.83 -6.11 -19.15
CA CYS A 125 -18.80 -7.09 -18.66
C CYS A 125 -18.24 -8.02 -17.56
N ASN A 126 -16.91 -8.21 -17.46
CA ASN A 126 -16.30 -9.01 -16.40
C ASN A 126 -15.71 -8.11 -15.32
N PRO A 127 -15.88 -8.46 -14.03
CA PRO A 127 -15.17 -7.79 -12.95
C PRO A 127 -13.66 -7.88 -13.23
N LEU A 128 -12.91 -6.83 -12.88
CA LEU A 128 -11.46 -6.84 -12.94
C LEU A 128 -10.92 -8.18 -12.40
N PRO A 129 -9.88 -8.76 -13.00
CA PRO A 129 -9.27 -10.00 -12.51
C PRO A 129 -9.11 -9.92 -11.00
N HIS A 130 -9.51 -10.98 -10.29
CA HIS A 130 -9.50 -10.99 -8.84
C HIS A 130 -8.05 -10.95 -8.35
N VAL A 131 -7.55 -9.74 -8.15
CA VAL A 131 -6.23 -9.48 -7.61
C VAL A 131 -6.31 -9.68 -6.10
N ASP A 132 -5.53 -10.64 -5.58
CA ASP A 132 -5.47 -10.90 -4.14
C ASP A 132 -4.74 -9.75 -3.43
N LEU A 133 -5.52 -8.85 -2.84
CA LEU A 133 -5.04 -7.70 -2.06
C LEU A 133 -4.97 -7.98 -0.55
N ARG A 134 -5.14 -9.24 -0.12
CA ARG A 134 -5.25 -9.56 1.32
C ARG A 134 -4.03 -9.11 2.15
N ASP A 135 -2.85 -9.09 1.56
CA ASP A 135 -1.64 -8.60 2.24
C ASP A 135 -1.73 -7.10 2.56
N PHE A 136 -2.52 -6.35 1.79
CA PHE A 136 -2.69 -4.90 1.88
C PHE A 136 -3.95 -4.46 2.65
N ASP A 137 -4.72 -5.40 3.20
CA ASP A 137 -6.00 -5.14 3.87
C ASP A 137 -5.90 -4.15 5.05
N ASP A 138 -4.72 -4.01 5.66
CA ASP A 138 -4.50 -3.11 6.79
C ASP A 138 -3.92 -1.74 6.43
N ILE A 139 -3.67 -1.45 5.14
CA ILE A 139 -3.30 -0.11 4.66
C ILE A 139 -4.19 1.01 5.22
N PRO A 140 -5.53 0.85 5.32
CA PRO A 140 -6.39 1.89 5.89
C PRO A 140 -6.06 2.28 7.33
N ASN A 141 -5.27 1.46 8.01
CA ASN A 141 -4.85 1.66 9.39
C ASN A 141 -3.43 2.20 9.52
N TYR A 142 -2.68 2.45 8.43
CA TYR A 142 -1.30 2.95 8.53
C TYR A 142 -1.23 4.40 9.01
N ASN A 143 -0.11 4.74 9.65
CA ASN A 143 0.25 6.10 10.02
C ASN A 143 0.39 7.00 8.79
N GLN A 144 0.03 8.29 8.93
CA GLN A 144 0.09 9.27 7.85
C GLN A 144 1.50 9.47 7.28
N ASP A 145 2.54 9.41 8.11
CA ASP A 145 3.93 9.62 7.66
C ASP A 145 4.37 8.50 6.70
N ILE A 146 3.98 7.26 7.02
CA ILE A 146 4.20 6.10 6.15
C ILE A 146 3.39 6.24 4.87
N LEU A 147 2.09 6.55 4.97
CA LEU A 147 1.22 6.68 3.80
C LEU A 147 1.73 7.74 2.82
N LYS A 148 2.20 8.89 3.32
CA LYS A 148 2.81 9.94 2.50
C LYS A 148 4.03 9.42 1.74
N THR A 149 4.90 8.67 2.42
CA THR A 149 6.14 8.17 1.82
C THR A 149 5.87 7.06 0.81
N ILE A 150 5.00 6.09 1.15
CA ILE A 150 4.55 5.05 0.20
C ILE A 150 3.90 5.72 -1.01
N THR A 151 3.03 6.70 -0.82
CA THR A 151 2.37 7.40 -1.93
C THR A 151 3.39 8.00 -2.89
N SER A 152 4.40 8.70 -2.37
CA SER A 152 5.46 9.27 -3.20
C SER A 152 6.18 8.20 -4.03
N GLN A 153 6.57 7.07 -3.41
CA GLN A 153 7.29 6.01 -4.11
C GLN A 153 6.41 5.25 -5.11
N LEU A 154 5.11 5.07 -4.83
CA LEU A 154 4.18 4.46 -5.78
C LEU A 154 3.93 5.34 -7.00
N LEU A 155 3.87 6.67 -6.83
CA LEU A 155 3.73 7.60 -7.95
C LEU A 155 4.89 7.50 -8.93
N ASP A 156 6.11 7.23 -8.46
CA ASP A 156 7.27 7.01 -9.33
C ASP A 156 7.09 5.75 -10.21
N LEU A 157 6.41 4.72 -9.70
CA LEU A 157 6.12 3.48 -10.44
C LEU A 157 5.06 3.67 -11.53
N ILE A 158 4.19 4.67 -11.41
CA ILE A 158 3.17 4.99 -12.42
C ILE A 158 3.79 5.51 -13.72
N ASN A 159 5.00 6.09 -13.64
CA ASN A 159 5.69 6.62 -14.81
C ASN A 159 6.29 5.53 -15.72
N THR A 160 6.14 4.25 -15.36
CA THR A 160 6.56 3.11 -16.19
C THR A 160 5.61 2.92 -17.39
N ASP A 161 6.04 2.24 -18.45
CA ASP A 161 5.16 1.86 -19.57
C ASP A 161 4.28 0.63 -19.28
N ASP A 162 4.40 0.06 -18.08
CA ASP A 162 3.68 -1.13 -17.64
C ASP A 162 2.25 -0.79 -17.22
N LEU A 163 1.26 -1.19 -18.03
CA LEU A 163 -0.16 -0.94 -17.76
C LEU A 163 -0.64 -1.67 -16.50
N THR A 164 -0.14 -2.89 -16.28
CA THR A 164 -0.50 -3.73 -15.14
C THR A 164 -0.03 -3.09 -13.83
N MET A 165 1.22 -2.61 -13.80
CA MET A 165 1.77 -1.87 -12.66
C MET A 165 0.89 -0.66 -12.30
N LYS A 166 0.46 0.11 -13.30
CA LYS A 166 -0.38 1.29 -13.09
C LYS A 166 -1.73 0.94 -12.47
N MET A 167 -2.37 -0.13 -12.94
CA MET A 167 -3.66 -0.59 -12.39
C MET A 167 -3.52 -1.09 -10.95
N GLU A 168 -2.44 -1.79 -10.65
CA GLU A 168 -2.16 -2.27 -9.31
C GLU A 168 -1.88 -1.12 -8.33
N VAL A 169 -1.10 -0.12 -8.74
CA VAL A 169 -0.88 1.10 -7.94
C VAL A 169 -2.22 1.79 -7.65
N TYR A 170 -3.13 1.83 -8.64
CA TYR A 170 -4.46 2.38 -8.47
C TYR A 170 -5.26 1.64 -7.38
N LEU A 171 -5.25 0.31 -7.37
CA LEU A 171 -5.93 -0.49 -6.34
C LEU A 171 -5.39 -0.20 -4.94
N ILE A 172 -4.07 -0.03 -4.81
CA ILE A 172 -3.45 0.36 -3.54
C ILE A 172 -3.92 1.75 -3.09
N PHE A 173 -4.02 2.72 -3.99
CA PHE A 173 -4.57 4.03 -3.65
C PHE A 173 -6.03 3.97 -3.24
N GLU A 174 -6.84 3.11 -3.86
CA GLU A 174 -8.22 2.90 -3.44
C GLU A 174 -8.28 2.39 -1.99
N LEU A 175 -7.42 1.44 -1.62
CA LEU A 175 -7.30 0.98 -0.23
C LEU A 175 -6.86 2.10 0.72
N MET A 176 -5.84 2.88 0.33
CA MET A 176 -5.39 4.04 1.12
C MET A 176 -6.50 5.06 1.34
N SER A 177 -7.35 5.30 0.34
CA SER A 177 -8.46 6.23 0.43
C SER A 177 -9.47 5.86 1.52
N LYS A 178 -9.55 4.58 1.92
CA LYS A 178 -10.45 4.09 2.98
C LYS A 178 -10.00 4.53 4.38
N ASN A 179 -8.78 5.06 4.53
CA ASN A 179 -8.29 5.64 5.77
C ASN A 179 -9.01 6.96 6.10
N LYS A 180 -9.92 6.93 7.09
CA LYS A 180 -10.72 8.10 7.52
C LYS A 180 -9.85 9.27 8.02
N ALA A 181 -8.71 9.00 8.64
CA ALA A 181 -7.80 10.04 9.10
C ALA A 181 -7.03 10.69 7.95
N ALA A 182 -6.65 9.89 6.94
CA ALA A 182 -6.09 10.41 5.70
C ALA A 182 -7.11 11.33 5.00
N ARG A 183 -8.38 10.92 4.86
CA ARG A 183 -9.43 11.77 4.27
C ARG A 183 -9.54 13.17 4.91
N LYS A 184 -9.32 13.28 6.23
CA LYS A 184 -9.42 14.56 6.97
C LYS A 184 -8.16 15.42 6.87
N ALA A 185 -6.97 14.81 6.89
CA ALA A 185 -5.69 15.51 6.70
C ALA A 185 -5.40 15.84 5.23
N SER A 186 -6.10 15.19 4.31
CA SER A 186 -5.79 15.12 2.89
C SER A 186 -6.85 15.78 2.02
N LYS A 187 -7.69 16.73 2.42
CA LYS A 187 -8.64 17.31 1.43
C LYS A 187 -7.91 17.84 0.17
N ARG A 188 -6.73 18.44 0.32
CA ARG A 188 -5.87 18.85 -0.81
C ARG A 188 -5.05 17.74 -1.44
N THR A 189 -4.58 16.77 -0.68
CA THR A 189 -3.77 15.65 -1.22
C THR A 189 -4.66 14.56 -1.81
N LEU A 190 -5.89 14.41 -1.33
CA LEU A 190 -7.01 13.64 -1.88
C LEU A 190 -7.63 14.39 -3.06
N GLU A 191 -7.79 15.72 -3.06
CA GLU A 191 -8.16 16.45 -4.30
C GLU A 191 -7.02 16.41 -5.33
N ALA A 192 -5.76 16.41 -4.91
CA ALA A 192 -4.61 16.25 -5.79
C ALA A 192 -4.44 14.80 -6.23
N LEU A 193 -4.77 13.82 -5.38
CA LEU A 193 -4.80 12.40 -5.71
C LEU A 193 -6.02 12.08 -6.55
N GLU A 194 -7.19 12.66 -6.33
CA GLU A 194 -8.42 12.53 -7.13
C GLU A 194 -8.26 13.26 -8.46
N LYS A 195 -7.64 14.46 -8.50
CA LYS A 195 -7.26 15.10 -9.77
C LYS A 195 -6.12 14.38 -10.45
N ALA A 196 -5.16 13.84 -9.70
CA ALA A 196 -4.10 13.02 -10.26
C ALA A 196 -4.65 11.68 -10.71
N GLU A 197 -5.64 11.10 -10.03
CA GLU A 197 -6.34 9.85 -10.30
C GLU A 197 -7.26 10.06 -11.48
N GLU A 198 -8.05 11.12 -11.56
CA GLU A 198 -8.75 11.54 -12.77
C GLU A 198 -7.76 11.77 -13.91
N ARG A 199 -6.62 12.42 -13.69
CA ARG A 199 -5.60 12.60 -14.74
C ARG A 199 -4.89 11.30 -15.10
N ILE A 200 -4.67 10.39 -14.15
CA ILE A 200 -3.96 9.10 -14.28
C ILE A 200 -4.91 8.11 -14.93
N ILE A 201 -6.13 7.93 -14.41
CA ILE A 201 -7.26 7.26 -15.07
C ILE A 201 -7.48 7.82 -16.46
N CYS A 202 -7.52 9.14 -16.66
CA CYS A 202 -7.70 9.73 -17.98
C CYS A 202 -6.48 9.47 -18.89
N LYS A 203 -5.25 9.48 -18.37
CA LYS A 203 -4.03 9.09 -19.10
C LYS A 203 -4.00 7.58 -19.42
N LEU A 204 -4.36 6.71 -18.48
CA LEU A 204 -4.50 5.27 -18.65
C LEU A 204 -5.57 4.97 -19.68
N LYS A 205 -6.76 5.56 -19.54
CA LYS A 205 -7.84 5.43 -20.52
C LYS A 205 -7.39 5.91 -21.89
N LYS A 206 -6.76 7.08 -21.99
CA LYS A 206 -6.20 7.57 -23.26
C LYS A 206 -5.16 6.60 -23.84
N SER A 207 -4.32 6.00 -23.01
CA SER A 207 -3.32 5.00 -23.42
C SER A 207 -3.96 3.69 -23.86
N ILE A 208 -4.99 3.19 -23.16
CA ILE A 208 -5.79 2.01 -23.51
C ILE A 208 -6.53 2.27 -24.83
N ILE A 209 -7.22 3.42 -24.94
CA ILE A 209 -7.93 3.85 -26.15
C ILE A 209 -6.97 3.95 -27.33
N LYS A 210 -5.80 4.57 -27.13
CA LYS A 210 -4.77 4.68 -28.17
C LYS A 210 -4.28 3.30 -28.62
N SER A 211 -3.97 2.41 -27.68
CA SER A 211 -3.54 1.04 -27.99
C SER A 211 -4.61 0.26 -28.73
N ALA A 212 -5.89 0.42 -28.34
CA ALA A 212 -7.03 -0.20 -29.02
C ALA A 212 -7.21 0.33 -30.46
N ILE A 213 -7.05 1.65 -30.67
CA ILE A 213 -7.07 2.27 -32.01
C ILE A 213 -5.93 1.69 -32.88
N GLU A 214 -4.72 1.60 -32.34
CA GLU A 214 -3.56 1.02 -33.03
C GLU A 214 -3.80 -0.46 -33.41
N ILE A 215 -4.50 -1.23 -32.57
CA ILE A 215 -4.91 -2.61 -32.86
C ILE A 215 -5.94 -2.65 -33.99
N ILE A 216 -6.98 -1.80 -33.97
CA ILE A 216 -8.01 -1.73 -35.03
C ILE A 216 -7.39 -1.41 -36.39
N GLN A 217 -6.39 -0.54 -36.42
CA GLN A 217 -5.71 -0.12 -37.64
C GLN A 217 -4.83 -1.22 -38.26
N LYS A 218 -4.58 -2.35 -37.56
CA LYS A 218 -3.83 -3.46 -38.14
C LYS A 218 -4.65 -4.15 -39.24
N PRO A 219 -4.09 -4.36 -40.44
CA PRO A 219 -4.82 -4.87 -41.60
C PRO A 219 -5.31 -6.33 -41.45
N LYS A 220 -4.85 -7.06 -40.43
CA LYS A 220 -5.19 -8.47 -40.20
C LYS A 220 -6.31 -8.70 -39.17
N LEU A 221 -6.92 -7.65 -38.63
CA LEU A 221 -7.96 -7.81 -37.63
C LEU A 221 -9.29 -8.23 -38.28
N SER A 222 -9.98 -9.22 -37.70
CA SER A 222 -11.29 -9.63 -38.22
C SER A 222 -12.35 -8.56 -37.99
N GLU A 223 -13.37 -8.50 -38.85
CA GLU A 223 -14.49 -7.54 -38.68
C GLU A 223 -15.26 -7.75 -37.37
N LYS A 224 -15.27 -8.99 -36.86
CA LYS A 224 -15.83 -9.30 -35.53
C LYS A 224 -15.03 -8.60 -34.44
N ASP A 225 -13.71 -8.76 -34.45
CA ASP A 225 -12.84 -8.15 -33.45
C ASP A 225 -12.97 -6.62 -33.50
N LYS A 226 -12.96 -6.01 -34.69
CA LYS A 226 -13.15 -4.56 -34.87
C LYS A 226 -14.45 -4.04 -34.26
N LYS A 227 -15.57 -4.76 -34.44
CA LYS A 227 -16.86 -4.41 -33.84
C LYS A 227 -16.82 -4.47 -32.32
N GLU A 228 -16.19 -5.50 -31.77
CA GLU A 228 -16.00 -5.63 -30.33
C GLU A 228 -15.11 -4.48 -29.80
N ILE A 229 -14.02 -4.11 -30.48
CA ILE A 229 -13.14 -3.00 -30.07
C ILE A 229 -13.93 -1.70 -30.00
N THR A 230 -14.71 -1.45 -31.04
CA THR A 230 -15.53 -0.25 -31.16
C THR A 230 -16.57 -0.18 -30.03
N ALA A 231 -17.19 -1.30 -29.66
CA ALA A 231 -18.17 -1.35 -28.58
C ALA A 231 -17.57 -1.00 -27.20
N VAL A 232 -16.35 -1.46 -26.91
CA VAL A 232 -15.64 -1.13 -25.66
C VAL A 232 -15.22 0.32 -25.63
N LEU A 233 -14.68 0.84 -26.72
CA LEU A 233 -14.34 2.25 -26.85
C LEU A 233 -15.57 3.13 -26.60
N TYR A 234 -16.74 2.71 -27.10
CA TYR A 234 -18.00 3.41 -26.88
C TYR A 234 -18.42 3.38 -25.40
N LYS A 235 -18.35 2.22 -24.73
CA LYS A 235 -18.66 2.12 -23.29
C LYS A 235 -17.68 2.91 -22.41
N LEU A 236 -16.38 2.88 -22.72
CA LEU A 236 -15.37 3.69 -22.04
C LEU A 236 -15.63 5.19 -22.20
N LYS A 237 -16.23 5.62 -23.32
CA LYS A 237 -16.68 6.99 -23.57
C LYS A 237 -17.92 7.34 -22.74
N THR A 238 -18.94 6.48 -22.71
CA THR A 238 -20.24 6.79 -22.05
C THR A 238 -20.24 6.67 -20.53
N SER A 239 -19.24 6.02 -19.92
CA SER A 239 -19.21 5.82 -18.47
C SER A 239 -18.86 7.10 -17.67
N TYR A 240 -18.65 8.24 -18.33
CA TYR A 240 -18.08 9.47 -17.74
C TYR A 240 -18.64 10.79 -18.30
N ASP A 241 -19.66 10.73 -19.17
CA ASP A 241 -20.54 11.88 -19.46
C ASP A 241 -21.67 11.90 -18.41
#